data_AF-A0A1C5WB15-F1
#
_entry.id   AF-A0A1C5WB15-F1
#
_cell.length_a   1.000
_cell.length_b   1.000
_cell.length_c   1.000
_cell.angle_alpha   90.00
_cell.angle_beta   90.00
_cell.angle_gamma   90.00
#
_symmetry.space_group_name_H-M   'P 1'
#
loop_
_entity.id
_entity.type
_entity.pdbx_description
1 polymer ?
#
loop_
_entity_poly.entity_id
_entity_poly.type
_entity_poly.pdbx_seq_one_letter_code
_entity_poly.pdbx_strand_id
1 'polypeptide(L)'
;MSYKSDYSKAVFLNAYGSGKPLKQNSEYQQYIEFECEITNPRKYHKQLIAADYLQLASPEKIISSLKVSELKEICESIGVQKTGKKQILVERIISSCSPDQITSFVKEPLYSLSAKGELFLNEHWEYVELHKHKNYGISLDEYVSLKNSLPFTSTFRDVAWGIFNKRILDYSKNKQYGLLRNNYLNMSQLSKEEKNYDVELKFLLYVLFFDIYDYDMEYISYQTTREKAINCYRCFAFQTSIPSRISELKEYYDEIYADEVYQSYSGQFPIVVCDINTFKHLVIDLFDSTENINQKYVESFERNFTCYVDVHFRQHKEDVSSHVDSNQKPKGCLSNIAIICFLIYILSIIQ
;
A
#
# COMPACT_ATOMS: atom_id res chain seq x y z
N MET A 1 -19.04 -9.63 21.38
CA MET A 1 -18.12 -10.49 20.60
C MET A 1 -16.88 -9.65 20.30
N SER A 2 -15.66 -10.19 20.34
CA SER A 2 -14.47 -9.40 19.98
C SER A 2 -14.40 -9.27 18.46
N TYR A 3 -14.19 -8.07 17.93
CA TYR A 3 -14.07 -7.80 16.49
C TYR A 3 -13.01 -8.68 15.80
N LYS A 4 -12.02 -9.17 16.55
CA LYS A 4 -11.03 -10.16 16.07
C LYS A 4 -11.69 -11.48 15.67
N SER A 5 -12.64 -11.97 16.47
CA SER A 5 -13.38 -13.19 16.16
C SER A 5 -14.25 -13.03 14.91
N ASP A 6 -14.84 -11.85 14.72
CA ASP A 6 -15.69 -11.58 13.56
C ASP A 6 -14.85 -11.38 12.28
N TYR A 7 -13.68 -10.74 12.39
CA TYR A 7 -12.68 -10.71 11.32
C TYR A 7 -12.28 -12.13 10.89
N SER A 8 -11.82 -12.97 11.82
CA SER A 8 -11.39 -14.34 11.51
C SER A 8 -12.52 -15.17 10.90
N LYS A 9 -13.77 -14.98 11.38
CA LYS A 9 -14.96 -15.65 10.82
C LYS A 9 -15.26 -15.16 9.39
N ALA A 10 -15.27 -13.86 9.14
CA ALA A 10 -15.56 -13.28 7.84
C ALA A 10 -14.52 -13.72 6.79
N VAL A 11 -13.23 -13.63 7.12
CA VAL A 11 -12.13 -14.07 6.24
C VAL A 11 -12.23 -15.56 5.94
N PHE A 12 -12.50 -16.40 6.95
CA PHE A 12 -12.65 -17.84 6.76
C PHE A 12 -13.86 -18.17 5.87
N LEU A 13 -15.02 -17.57 6.13
CA LEU A 13 -16.24 -17.79 5.36
C LEU A 13 -16.08 -17.33 3.90
N ASN A 14 -15.42 -16.21 3.65
CA ASN A 14 -15.09 -15.79 2.28
C ASN A 14 -14.17 -16.80 1.56
N ALA A 15 -13.18 -17.34 2.26
CA ALA A 15 -12.23 -18.30 1.68
C ALA A 15 -12.83 -19.70 1.43
N TYR A 16 -13.72 -20.17 2.31
CA TYR A 16 -14.20 -21.56 2.34
C TYR A 16 -15.71 -21.74 2.15
N GLY A 17 -16.48 -20.67 2.02
CA GLY A 17 -17.94 -20.69 1.84
C GLY A 17 -18.43 -20.92 0.41
N SER A 18 -17.53 -21.18 -0.55
CA SER A 18 -17.82 -21.28 -1.99
C SER A 18 -17.85 -22.72 -2.54
N GLY A 19 -18.24 -23.70 -1.73
CA GLY A 19 -18.25 -25.11 -2.13
C GLY A 19 -16.87 -25.75 -1.95
N LYS A 20 -16.42 -25.89 -0.70
CA LYS A 20 -15.11 -26.49 -0.37
C LYS A 20 -15.27 -27.69 0.56
N PRO A 21 -14.41 -28.73 0.43
CA PRO A 21 -14.44 -29.87 1.34
C PRO A 21 -13.80 -29.53 2.69
N LEU A 22 -13.98 -30.43 3.66
CA LEU A 22 -13.23 -30.42 4.91
C LEU A 22 -11.81 -30.95 4.69
N LYS A 23 -10.85 -30.03 4.57
CA LYS A 23 -9.46 -30.38 4.31
C LYS A 23 -8.71 -30.84 5.56
N GLN A 24 -7.52 -31.39 5.38
CA GLN A 24 -6.55 -31.54 6.47
C GLN A 24 -5.99 -30.17 6.87
N ASN A 25 -5.54 -30.04 8.12
CA ASN A 25 -5.09 -28.74 8.66
C ASN A 25 -3.99 -28.09 7.81
N SER A 26 -3.06 -28.88 7.28
CA SER A 26 -1.96 -28.40 6.42
C SER A 26 -2.37 -27.92 5.03
N GLU A 27 -3.62 -28.17 4.61
CA GLU A 27 -4.13 -27.81 3.27
C GLU A 27 -4.96 -26.52 3.28
N TYR A 28 -5.15 -25.92 4.46
CA TYR A 28 -5.72 -24.58 4.58
C TYR A 28 -4.65 -23.53 4.25
N GLN A 29 -5.09 -22.33 3.85
CA GLN A 29 -4.18 -21.24 3.55
C GLN A 29 -3.46 -20.79 4.82
N GLN A 30 -2.16 -20.50 4.71
CA GLN A 30 -1.32 -20.15 5.86
C GLN A 30 -1.83 -18.93 6.65
N TYR A 31 -2.44 -17.96 5.97
CA TYR A 31 -3.01 -16.77 6.64
C TYR A 31 -4.15 -17.11 7.62
N ILE A 32 -4.80 -18.27 7.49
CA ILE A 32 -5.83 -18.71 8.44
C ILE A 32 -5.21 -18.97 9.83
N GLU A 33 -3.99 -19.49 9.86
CA GLU A 33 -3.27 -19.71 11.12
C GLU A 33 -2.61 -18.43 11.61
N PHE A 34 -1.83 -17.76 10.76
CA PHE A 34 -0.99 -16.64 11.18
C PHE A 34 -1.73 -15.31 11.33
N GLU A 35 -2.71 -15.03 10.45
CA GLU A 35 -3.44 -13.75 10.47
C GLU A 35 -4.78 -13.87 11.22
N CYS A 36 -5.49 -14.99 11.05
CA CYS A 36 -6.79 -15.20 11.72
C CYS A 36 -6.67 -15.90 13.08
N GLU A 37 -5.46 -16.30 13.50
CA GLU A 37 -5.17 -17.00 14.75
C GLU A 37 -5.95 -18.33 14.92
N ILE A 38 -6.29 -18.99 13.80
CA ILE A 38 -7.03 -20.27 13.80
C ILE A 38 -6.03 -21.43 13.68
N THR A 39 -5.55 -21.91 14.82
CA THR A 39 -4.54 -22.99 14.92
C THR A 39 -5.04 -24.37 14.47
N ASN A 40 -6.34 -24.61 14.49
CA ASN A 40 -6.95 -25.86 14.02
C ASN A 40 -8.08 -25.57 13.02
N PRO A 41 -7.74 -25.24 11.76
CA PRO A 41 -8.72 -24.76 10.79
C PRO A 41 -9.76 -25.81 10.41
N ARG A 42 -9.42 -27.10 10.43
CA ARG A 42 -10.42 -28.17 10.23
C ARG A 42 -11.43 -28.22 11.36
N LYS A 43 -10.99 -28.09 12.62
CA LYS A 43 -11.89 -28.03 13.78
C LYS A 43 -12.78 -26.78 13.70
N TYR A 44 -12.21 -25.63 13.33
CA TYR A 44 -12.97 -24.40 13.16
C TYR A 44 -14.02 -24.48 12.04
N HIS A 45 -13.67 -25.08 10.89
CA HIS A 45 -14.63 -25.36 9.82
C HIS A 45 -15.81 -26.20 10.33
N LYS A 46 -15.53 -27.28 11.08
CA LYS A 46 -16.59 -28.11 11.70
C LYS A 46 -17.46 -27.32 12.69
N GLN A 47 -16.88 -26.39 13.45
CA GLN A 47 -17.63 -25.52 14.35
C GLN A 47 -18.57 -24.59 13.59
N LEU A 48 -18.11 -24.01 12.46
CA LEU A 48 -18.96 -23.17 11.61
C LEU A 48 -20.11 -23.95 10.96
N ILE A 49 -19.91 -25.22 10.63
CA ILE A 49 -20.98 -26.12 10.18
C ILE A 49 -21.98 -26.36 11.31
N ALA A 50 -21.51 -26.74 12.50
CA ALA A 50 -22.37 -26.98 13.66
C ALA A 50 -23.14 -25.72 14.12
N ALA A 51 -22.55 -24.55 13.90
CA ALA A 51 -23.17 -23.25 14.21
C ALA A 51 -24.03 -22.70 13.05
N ASP A 52 -24.28 -23.48 12.01
CA ASP A 52 -25.11 -23.14 10.85
C ASP A 52 -24.61 -21.92 10.07
N TYR A 53 -23.31 -21.64 10.02
CA TYR A 53 -22.73 -20.66 9.08
C TYR A 53 -22.37 -21.32 7.74
N LEU A 54 -22.15 -22.63 7.74
CA LEU A 54 -21.84 -23.44 6.58
C LEU A 54 -22.78 -24.65 6.55
N GLN A 55 -23.22 -25.03 5.37
CA GLN A 55 -24.08 -26.19 5.14
C GLN A 55 -23.58 -27.00 3.95
N LEU A 56 -24.12 -28.19 3.75
CA LEU A 56 -23.86 -28.96 2.53
C LEU A 56 -24.21 -28.11 1.30
N ALA A 57 -23.30 -28.05 0.35
CA ALA A 57 -23.48 -27.27 -0.86
C ALA A 57 -24.63 -27.86 -1.70
N SER A 58 -25.46 -26.98 -2.27
CA SER A 58 -26.48 -27.40 -3.23
C SER A 58 -25.83 -27.99 -4.49
N PRO A 59 -26.54 -28.80 -5.29
CA PRO A 59 -26.01 -29.33 -6.55
C PRO A 59 -25.44 -28.24 -7.47
N GLU A 60 -26.10 -27.09 -7.56
CA GLU A 60 -25.64 -25.95 -8.36
C GLU A 60 -24.32 -25.39 -7.83
N LYS A 61 -24.20 -25.23 -6.50
CA LYS A 61 -22.97 -24.75 -5.86
C LYS A 61 -21.83 -25.75 -6.05
N ILE A 62 -22.10 -27.05 -5.92
CA ILE A 62 -21.11 -28.12 -6.17
C ILE A 62 -20.52 -27.96 -7.57
N ILE A 63 -21.34 -27.99 -8.61
CA ILE A 63 -20.88 -27.91 -10.00
C ILE A 63 -20.17 -26.58 -10.26
N SER A 64 -20.68 -25.45 -9.76
CA SER A 64 -20.05 -24.15 -9.95
C SER A 64 -18.64 -24.03 -9.32
N SER A 65 -18.37 -24.82 -8.26
CA SER A 65 -17.11 -24.80 -7.52
C SER A 65 -15.97 -25.56 -8.22
N LEU A 66 -16.29 -26.45 -9.16
CA LEU A 66 -15.34 -27.28 -9.89
C LEU A 66 -14.51 -26.48 -10.90
N LYS A 67 -13.32 -27.00 -11.21
CA LYS A 67 -12.43 -26.49 -12.26
C LYS A 67 -13.00 -26.81 -13.64
N VAL A 68 -12.61 -26.01 -14.64
CA VAL A 68 -13.03 -26.22 -16.02
C VAL A 68 -12.63 -27.60 -16.56
N SER A 69 -11.49 -28.15 -16.13
CA SER A 69 -11.08 -29.52 -16.50
C SER A 69 -12.03 -30.57 -15.94
N GLU A 70 -12.36 -30.49 -14.65
CA GLU A 70 -13.28 -31.41 -13.96
C GLU A 70 -14.68 -31.34 -14.59
N LEU A 71 -15.17 -30.14 -14.92
CA LEU A 71 -16.45 -29.97 -15.62
C LEU A 71 -16.46 -30.64 -17.00
N LYS A 72 -15.36 -30.57 -17.75
CA LYS A 72 -15.25 -31.21 -19.07
C LYS A 72 -15.25 -32.73 -18.96
N GLU A 73 -14.58 -33.28 -17.95
CA GLU A 73 -14.58 -34.72 -17.65
C GLU A 73 -16.00 -35.19 -17.31
N ILE A 74 -16.74 -34.43 -16.48
CA ILE A 74 -18.14 -34.72 -16.17
C ILE A 74 -18.99 -34.67 -17.45
N CYS A 75 -18.89 -33.60 -18.26
CA CYS A 75 -19.63 -33.50 -19.52
C CYS A 75 -19.41 -34.71 -20.43
N GLU A 76 -18.16 -35.17 -20.54
CA GLU A 76 -17.80 -36.35 -21.34
C GLU A 76 -18.41 -37.63 -20.76
N SER A 77 -18.37 -37.79 -19.43
CA SER A 77 -18.95 -38.96 -18.74
C SER A 77 -20.47 -39.08 -18.90
N ILE A 78 -21.19 -37.96 -19.03
CA ILE A 78 -22.65 -37.92 -19.22
C ILE A 78 -23.05 -37.74 -20.70
N GLY A 79 -22.09 -37.76 -21.63
CA GLY A 79 -22.34 -37.71 -23.06
C GLY A 79 -22.80 -36.35 -23.61
N VAL A 80 -22.53 -35.25 -22.89
CA VAL A 80 -22.89 -33.89 -23.35
C VAL A 80 -21.67 -33.13 -23.88
N GLN A 81 -21.90 -32.05 -24.62
CA GLN A 81 -20.82 -31.28 -25.22
C GLN A 81 -19.86 -30.70 -24.14
N LYS A 82 -18.55 -30.83 -24.36
CA LYS A 82 -17.48 -30.37 -23.44
C LYS A 82 -16.81 -29.04 -23.83
N THR A 83 -17.31 -28.38 -24.87
CA THR A 83 -16.84 -27.06 -25.31
C THR A 83 -17.73 -25.94 -24.77
N GLY A 84 -17.14 -24.76 -24.57
CA GLY A 84 -17.84 -23.56 -24.09
C GLY A 84 -17.14 -22.87 -22.91
N LYS A 85 -17.69 -21.72 -22.53
CA LYS A 85 -17.30 -20.99 -21.30
C LYS A 85 -17.76 -21.79 -20.06
N LYS A 86 -17.14 -21.54 -18.90
CA LYS A 86 -17.44 -22.24 -17.64
C LYS A 86 -18.94 -22.26 -17.30
N GLN A 87 -19.64 -21.13 -17.41
CA GLN A 87 -21.07 -21.03 -17.11
C GLN A 87 -21.92 -21.98 -17.98
N ILE A 88 -21.63 -22.06 -19.27
CA ILE A 88 -22.34 -22.95 -20.20
C ILE A 88 -22.15 -24.43 -19.80
N LEU A 89 -20.94 -24.81 -19.38
CA LEU A 89 -20.68 -26.18 -18.92
C LEU A 89 -21.48 -26.49 -17.63
N VAL A 90 -21.52 -25.54 -16.69
CA VAL A 90 -22.28 -25.67 -15.43
C VAL A 90 -23.77 -25.85 -15.71
N GLU A 91 -24.38 -24.97 -16.51
CA GLU A 91 -25.80 -25.03 -16.86
C GLU A 91 -26.19 -26.35 -17.53
N ARG A 92 -25.32 -26.84 -18.43
CA ARG A 92 -25.53 -28.10 -19.16
C ARG A 92 -25.53 -29.30 -18.23
N ILE A 93 -24.57 -29.37 -17.30
CA ILE A 93 -24.50 -30.46 -16.32
C ILE A 93 -25.72 -30.43 -15.40
N ILE A 94 -26.11 -29.26 -14.88
CA ILE A 94 -27.28 -29.12 -14.01
C ILE A 94 -28.56 -29.54 -14.73
N SER A 95 -28.70 -29.19 -16.01
CA SER A 95 -29.90 -29.53 -16.80
C SER A 95 -29.96 -31.00 -17.21
N SER A 96 -28.85 -31.73 -17.15
CA SER A 96 -28.74 -33.13 -17.61
C SER A 96 -28.61 -34.16 -16.49
N CYS A 97 -28.51 -33.73 -15.22
CA CYS A 97 -28.27 -34.63 -14.10
C CYS A 97 -29.26 -34.41 -12.95
N SER A 98 -29.61 -35.48 -12.24
CA SER A 98 -30.33 -35.35 -10.97
C SER A 98 -29.41 -34.84 -9.85
N PRO A 99 -29.96 -34.31 -8.75
CA PRO A 99 -29.17 -33.92 -7.57
C PRO A 99 -28.24 -35.03 -7.06
N ASP A 100 -28.72 -36.27 -7.01
CA ASP A 100 -27.92 -37.42 -6.54
C ASP A 100 -26.74 -37.70 -7.47
N GLN A 101 -26.95 -37.64 -8.79
CA GLN A 101 -25.86 -37.78 -9.77
C GLN A 101 -24.80 -36.69 -9.58
N ILE A 102 -25.24 -35.45 -9.38
CA ILE A 102 -24.32 -34.32 -9.14
C ILE A 102 -23.47 -34.55 -7.89
N THR A 103 -24.08 -35.01 -6.79
CA THR A 103 -23.33 -35.31 -5.57
C THR A 103 -22.35 -36.47 -5.74
N SER A 104 -22.62 -37.41 -6.64
CA SER A 104 -21.73 -38.54 -6.92
C SER A 104 -20.44 -38.14 -7.67
N PHE A 105 -20.41 -36.99 -8.33
CA PHE A 105 -19.22 -36.51 -9.04
C PHE A 105 -18.12 -36.01 -8.10
N VAL A 106 -18.44 -35.73 -6.83
CA VAL A 106 -17.48 -35.27 -5.84
C VAL A 106 -17.12 -36.38 -4.86
N LYS A 107 -15.83 -36.53 -4.56
CA LYS A 107 -15.33 -37.57 -3.66
C LYS A 107 -15.67 -37.31 -2.19
N GLU A 108 -15.82 -36.04 -1.83
CA GLU A 108 -16.07 -35.59 -0.47
C GLU A 108 -17.21 -34.57 -0.46
N PRO A 109 -18.00 -34.50 0.63
CA PRO A 109 -19.01 -33.46 0.79
C PRO A 109 -18.39 -32.06 0.72
N LEU A 110 -19.00 -31.21 -0.11
CA LEU A 110 -18.63 -29.81 -0.21
C LEU A 110 -19.57 -28.96 0.65
N TYR A 111 -19.02 -27.89 1.23
CA TYR A 111 -19.77 -26.96 2.07
C TYR A 111 -19.79 -25.57 1.45
N SER A 112 -20.93 -24.91 1.56
CA SER A 112 -21.13 -23.52 1.17
C SER A 112 -21.78 -22.73 2.30
N LEU A 113 -21.81 -21.40 2.16
CA LEU A 113 -22.56 -20.55 3.09
C LEU A 113 -24.02 -21.03 3.21
N SER A 114 -24.52 -21.04 4.43
CA SER A 114 -25.96 -21.09 4.72
C SER A 114 -26.54 -19.68 4.62
N ALA A 115 -27.86 -19.52 4.77
CA ALA A 115 -28.49 -18.20 4.85
C ALA A 115 -27.90 -17.33 5.99
N LYS A 116 -27.62 -17.94 7.15
CA LYS A 116 -26.96 -17.27 8.27
C LYS A 116 -25.50 -16.92 7.96
N GLY A 117 -24.79 -17.80 7.23
CA GLY A 117 -23.45 -17.54 6.73
C GLY A 117 -23.39 -16.35 5.78
N GLU A 118 -24.31 -16.29 4.82
CA GLU A 118 -24.43 -15.19 3.87
C GLU A 118 -24.75 -13.87 4.57
N LEU A 119 -25.73 -13.87 5.48
CA LEU A 119 -26.08 -12.67 6.25
C LEU A 119 -24.89 -12.16 7.07
N PHE A 120 -24.22 -13.03 7.82
CA PHE A 120 -23.05 -12.65 8.60
C PHE A 120 -21.93 -12.09 7.72
N LEU A 121 -21.65 -12.72 6.58
CA LEU A 121 -20.59 -12.28 5.69
C LEU A 121 -20.90 -10.92 5.03
N ASN A 122 -22.17 -10.68 4.69
CA ASN A 122 -22.63 -9.40 4.16
C ASN A 122 -22.52 -8.28 5.20
N GLU A 123 -22.87 -8.54 6.46
CA GLU A 123 -22.76 -7.59 7.57
C GLU A 123 -21.32 -7.25 7.96
N HIS A 124 -20.36 -8.11 7.61
CA HIS A 124 -18.95 -7.98 7.98
C HIS A 124 -18.02 -8.00 6.76
N TRP A 125 -18.53 -7.61 5.59
CA TRP A 125 -17.79 -7.65 4.34
C TRP A 125 -16.54 -6.76 4.37
N GLU A 126 -16.55 -5.70 5.15
CA GLU A 126 -15.42 -4.79 5.34
C GLU A 126 -14.18 -5.48 5.91
N TYR A 127 -14.34 -6.56 6.68
CA TYR A 127 -13.20 -7.36 7.16
C TYR A 127 -12.57 -8.18 6.04
N VAL A 128 -13.38 -8.62 5.08
CA VAL A 128 -12.88 -9.26 3.85
C VAL A 128 -12.15 -8.23 3.00
N GLU A 129 -12.67 -7.01 2.87
CA GLU A 129 -11.98 -5.92 2.17
C GLU A 129 -10.66 -5.57 2.84
N LEU A 130 -10.63 -5.43 4.16
CA LEU A 130 -9.40 -5.18 4.90
C LEU A 130 -8.35 -6.27 4.65
N HIS A 131 -8.74 -7.55 4.69
CA HIS A 131 -7.82 -8.66 4.41
C HIS A 131 -7.30 -8.65 2.96
N LYS A 132 -8.16 -8.33 1.98
CA LYS A 132 -7.76 -8.21 0.57
C LYS A 132 -6.74 -7.10 0.34
N HIS A 133 -6.80 -6.02 1.12
CA HIS A 133 -5.91 -4.86 1.02
C HIS A 133 -4.82 -4.84 2.10
N LYS A 134 -4.37 -6.01 2.57
CA LYS A 134 -3.33 -6.10 3.61
C LYS A 134 -2.02 -5.40 3.25
N ASN A 135 -1.72 -5.25 1.96
CA ASN A 135 -0.57 -4.51 1.46
C ASN A 135 -0.62 -3.00 1.80
N TYR A 136 -1.77 -2.45 2.16
CA TYR A 136 -1.88 -1.07 2.65
C TYR A 136 -1.30 -0.89 4.05
N GLY A 137 -0.95 -1.98 4.74
CA GLY A 137 -0.40 -1.95 6.09
C GLY A 137 -1.36 -1.38 7.12
N ILE A 138 -2.68 -1.46 6.88
CA ILE A 138 -3.71 -1.08 7.85
C ILE A 138 -3.95 -2.28 8.77
N SER A 139 -3.70 -2.11 10.06
CA SER A 139 -3.97 -3.18 11.04
C SER A 139 -5.47 -3.25 11.38
N LEU A 140 -5.92 -4.42 11.85
CA LEU A 140 -7.31 -4.59 12.31
C LEU A 140 -7.66 -3.64 13.47
N ASP A 141 -6.73 -3.46 14.41
CA ASP A 141 -6.93 -2.59 15.57
C ASP A 141 -7.02 -1.11 15.15
N GLU A 142 -6.15 -0.67 14.23
CA GLU A 142 -6.19 0.69 13.65
C GLU A 142 -7.50 0.92 12.88
N TYR A 143 -7.91 -0.04 12.06
CA TYR A 143 -9.16 0.01 11.30
C TYR A 143 -10.38 0.13 12.20
N VAL A 144 -10.52 -0.76 13.19
CA VAL A 144 -11.68 -0.77 14.10
C VAL A 144 -11.68 0.47 15.00
N SER A 145 -10.50 0.92 15.46
CA SER A 145 -10.39 2.14 16.27
C SER A 145 -10.89 3.36 15.51
N LEU A 146 -10.50 3.55 14.24
CA LEU A 146 -10.98 4.69 13.47
C LEU A 146 -12.46 4.53 13.12
N LYS A 147 -12.88 3.35 12.64
CA LYS A 147 -14.29 3.07 12.29
C LYS A 147 -15.24 3.44 13.42
N ASN A 148 -14.93 3.02 14.65
CA ASN A 148 -15.77 3.29 15.82
C ASN A 148 -15.79 4.76 16.25
N SER A 149 -14.85 5.58 15.76
CA SER A 149 -14.80 7.02 16.06
C SER A 149 -15.56 7.88 15.05
N LEU A 150 -15.97 7.32 13.91
CA LEU A 150 -16.67 8.07 12.88
C LEU A 150 -18.15 8.27 13.25
N PRO A 151 -18.72 9.47 13.05
CA PRO A 151 -20.10 9.78 13.44
C PRO A 151 -21.16 9.27 12.44
N PHE A 152 -20.76 8.46 11.46
CA PHE A 152 -21.61 7.95 10.39
C PHE A 152 -21.27 6.51 10.07
N THR A 153 -22.18 5.82 9.40
CA THR A 153 -21.94 4.47 8.87
C THR A 153 -20.91 4.55 7.75
N SER A 154 -19.68 4.11 8.04
CA SER A 154 -18.54 4.17 7.12
C SER A 154 -18.35 2.85 6.37
N THR A 155 -17.93 2.94 5.11
CA THR A 155 -17.43 1.82 4.31
C THR A 155 -15.97 1.49 4.68
N PHE A 156 -15.43 0.39 4.14
CA PHE A 156 -13.99 0.12 4.21
C PHE A 156 -13.15 1.31 3.69
N ARG A 157 -13.59 1.90 2.58
CA ARG A 157 -12.87 2.98 1.90
C ARG A 157 -12.83 4.26 2.72
N ASP A 158 -13.95 4.66 3.32
CA ASP A 158 -14.02 5.83 4.19
C ASP A 158 -13.01 5.74 5.35
N VAL A 159 -12.93 4.56 5.96
CA VAL A 159 -12.00 4.30 7.07
C VAL A 159 -10.56 4.26 6.56
N ALA A 160 -10.28 3.53 5.48
CA ALA A 160 -8.93 3.47 4.89
C ALA A 160 -8.41 4.86 4.50
N TRP A 161 -9.26 5.67 3.87
CA TRP A 161 -8.96 7.05 3.50
C TRP A 161 -8.68 7.93 4.72
N GLY A 162 -9.50 7.82 5.76
CA GLY A 162 -9.28 8.53 7.02
C GLY A 162 -7.94 8.16 7.67
N ILE A 163 -7.56 6.87 7.63
CA ILE A 163 -6.24 6.40 8.09
C ILE A 163 -5.13 7.02 7.25
N PHE A 164 -5.25 6.98 5.92
CA PHE A 164 -4.25 7.55 5.03
C PHE A 164 -4.06 9.06 5.23
N ASN A 165 -5.14 9.81 5.44
CA ASN A 165 -5.06 11.25 5.73
C ASN A 165 -4.35 11.51 7.06
N LYS A 166 -4.65 10.73 8.11
CA LYS A 166 -3.94 10.83 9.39
C LYS A 166 -2.44 10.54 9.21
N ARG A 167 -2.11 9.49 8.45
CA ARG A 167 -0.73 9.12 8.14
C ARG A 167 0.02 10.19 7.36
N ILE A 168 -0.64 10.91 6.44
CA ILE A 168 -0.01 12.08 5.77
C ILE A 168 0.45 13.09 6.81
N LEU A 169 -0.42 13.47 7.75
CA LEU A 169 -0.08 14.45 8.79
C LEU A 169 1.06 13.95 9.69
N ASP A 170 0.96 12.71 10.16
CA ASP A 170 1.93 12.11 11.07
C ASP A 170 3.30 11.93 10.40
N TYR A 171 3.34 11.36 9.19
CA TYR A 171 4.59 11.11 8.48
C TYR A 171 5.26 12.40 7.98
N SER A 172 4.49 13.38 7.49
CA SER A 172 5.05 14.68 7.11
C SER A 172 5.63 15.41 8.31
N LYS A 173 4.90 15.45 9.44
CA LYS A 173 5.38 16.09 10.68
C LYS A 173 6.69 15.46 11.18
N ASN A 174 6.81 14.14 11.09
CA ASN A 174 7.98 13.39 11.56
C ASN A 174 9.05 13.20 10.48
N LYS A 175 8.90 13.82 9.29
CA LYS A 175 9.81 13.70 8.14
C LYS A 175 10.07 12.25 7.70
N GLN A 176 9.07 11.38 7.85
CA GLN A 176 9.15 9.97 7.47
C GLN A 176 8.74 9.79 5.99
N TYR A 177 9.52 10.39 5.08
CA TYR A 177 9.14 10.51 3.68
C TYR A 177 9.01 9.18 2.93
N GLY A 178 9.78 8.15 3.30
CA GLY A 178 9.60 6.80 2.74
C GLY A 178 8.24 6.18 3.09
N LEU A 179 7.76 6.37 4.33
CA LEU A 179 6.43 5.93 4.75
C LEU A 179 5.33 6.77 4.09
N LEU A 180 5.54 8.08 3.97
CA LEU A 180 4.64 9.00 3.29
C LEU A 180 4.47 8.66 1.81
N ARG A 181 5.57 8.39 1.10
CA ARG A 181 5.58 7.91 -0.28
C ARG A 181 4.73 6.64 -0.43
N ASN A 182 4.93 5.65 0.43
CA ASN A 182 4.14 4.42 0.39
C ASN A 182 2.65 4.67 0.71
N ASN A 183 2.35 5.62 1.60
CA ASN A 183 0.99 6.01 1.90
C ASN A 183 0.30 6.63 0.67
N TYR A 184 0.97 7.53 -0.06
CA TYR A 184 0.43 8.06 -1.33
C TYR A 184 0.25 6.98 -2.40
N LEU A 185 1.15 6.00 -2.49
CA LEU A 185 0.96 4.85 -3.39
C LEU A 185 -0.28 4.02 -3.03
N ASN A 186 -0.55 3.80 -1.74
CA ASN A 186 -1.76 3.11 -1.31
C ASN A 186 -3.02 3.93 -1.65
N MET A 187 -2.99 5.25 -1.47
CA MET A 187 -4.09 6.13 -1.87
C MET A 187 -4.33 6.09 -3.37
N SER A 188 -3.27 6.09 -4.20
CA SER A 188 -3.41 5.99 -5.66
C SER A 188 -4.03 4.66 -6.08
N GLN A 189 -3.64 3.55 -5.44
CA GLN A 189 -4.23 2.23 -5.67
C GLN A 189 -5.72 2.20 -5.30
N LEU A 190 -6.10 2.78 -4.16
CA LEU A 190 -7.49 2.85 -3.73
C LEU A 190 -8.33 3.69 -4.72
N SER A 191 -7.83 4.84 -5.17
CA SER A 191 -8.50 5.70 -6.16
C SER A 191 -8.62 5.04 -7.54
N LYS A 192 -7.61 4.27 -7.96
CA LYS A 192 -7.66 3.47 -9.19
C LYS A 192 -8.83 2.50 -9.20
N GLU A 193 -9.06 1.82 -8.08
CA GLU A 193 -10.16 0.87 -7.94
C GLU A 193 -11.54 1.54 -8.04
N GLU A 194 -11.64 2.80 -7.62
CA GLU A 194 -12.84 3.63 -7.77
C GLU A 194 -12.98 4.24 -9.16
N LYS A 195 -11.98 4.05 -10.03
CA LYS A 195 -11.87 4.73 -11.33
C LYS A 195 -11.81 6.26 -11.19
N ASN A 196 -11.32 6.73 -10.05
CA ASN A 196 -11.09 8.14 -9.76
C ASN A 196 -9.67 8.51 -10.22
N TYR A 197 -9.51 8.63 -11.54
CA TYR A 197 -8.23 8.64 -12.22
C TYR A 197 -7.46 9.96 -12.10
N ASP A 198 -8.15 11.08 -11.93
CA ASP A 198 -7.55 12.39 -11.61
C ASP A 198 -6.91 12.37 -10.22
N VAL A 199 -7.60 11.79 -9.23
CA VAL A 199 -7.06 11.62 -7.87
C VAL A 199 -5.93 10.58 -7.84
N GLU A 200 -6.06 9.47 -8.59
CA GLU A 200 -4.97 8.50 -8.77
C GLU A 200 -3.71 9.20 -9.30
N LEU A 201 -3.85 9.98 -10.38
CA LEU A 201 -2.73 10.69 -11.00
C LEU A 201 -2.06 11.64 -10.00
N LYS A 202 -2.84 12.45 -9.28
CA LYS A 202 -2.29 13.38 -8.28
C LYS A 202 -1.44 12.67 -7.23
N PHE A 203 -1.86 11.51 -6.73
CA PHE A 203 -1.05 10.73 -5.79
C PHE A 203 0.17 10.07 -6.43
N LEU A 204 0.07 9.61 -7.68
CA LEU A 204 1.24 9.12 -8.40
C LEU A 204 2.28 10.22 -8.63
N LEU A 205 1.86 11.47 -8.80
CA LEU A 205 2.79 12.61 -8.86
C LEU A 205 3.49 12.87 -7.52
N TYR A 206 2.79 12.73 -6.38
CA TYR A 206 3.46 12.72 -5.07
C TYR A 206 4.48 11.59 -4.95
N VAL A 207 4.12 10.37 -5.37
CA VAL A 207 5.05 9.22 -5.37
C VAL A 207 6.27 9.51 -6.24
N LEU A 208 6.07 10.02 -7.46
CA LEU A 208 7.14 10.39 -8.37
C LEU A 208 8.06 11.45 -7.74
N PHE A 209 7.50 12.47 -7.10
CA PHE A 209 8.26 13.49 -6.40
C PHE A 209 9.16 12.88 -5.32
N PHE A 210 8.63 12.04 -4.44
CA PHE A 210 9.45 11.39 -3.41
C PHE A 210 10.48 10.42 -3.99
N ASP A 211 10.16 9.70 -5.07
CA ASP A 211 11.09 8.79 -5.73
C ASP A 211 12.26 9.53 -6.44
N ILE A 212 12.09 10.81 -6.77
CA ILE A 212 13.19 11.70 -7.23
C ILE A 212 14.03 12.18 -6.05
N TYR A 213 13.41 12.45 -4.91
CA TYR A 213 14.06 12.98 -3.71
C TYR A 213 14.52 11.89 -2.72
N ASP A 214 14.71 10.65 -3.21
CA ASP A 214 15.09 9.49 -2.41
C ASP A 214 16.60 9.54 -2.04
N TYR A 215 16.93 10.37 -1.04
CA TYR A 215 18.23 10.42 -0.39
C TYR A 215 18.11 10.36 1.12
N ASP A 216 19.11 9.74 1.75
CA ASP A 216 19.22 9.72 3.20
C ASP A 216 20.07 10.90 3.70
N MET A 217 19.39 11.90 4.27
CA MET A 217 20.05 13.07 4.86
C MET A 217 20.91 12.74 6.08
N GLU A 218 20.57 11.69 6.83
CA GLU A 218 21.36 11.30 8.00
C GLU A 218 22.79 10.91 7.54
N TYR A 219 22.92 10.22 6.40
CA TYR A 219 24.22 9.85 5.82
C TYR A 219 25.08 11.05 5.40
N ILE A 220 24.48 12.18 5.03
CA ILE A 220 25.25 13.38 4.71
C ILE A 220 25.76 14.03 6.01
N SER A 221 24.93 14.03 7.07
CA SER A 221 25.24 14.68 8.36
C SER A 221 26.22 13.91 9.25
N TYR A 222 26.22 12.57 9.21
CA TYR A 222 27.06 11.72 10.07
C TYR A 222 28.47 11.50 9.49
N GLN A 223 29.26 12.57 9.37
CA GLN A 223 30.72 12.54 9.10
C GLN A 223 31.18 11.44 8.10
N THR A 224 30.46 11.25 7.00
CA THR A 224 30.87 10.28 5.97
C THR A 224 31.90 10.92 5.04
N THR A 225 32.58 10.12 4.21
CA THR A 225 33.43 10.70 3.16
C THR A 225 32.55 11.29 2.06
N ARG A 226 33.03 12.32 1.36
CA ARG A 226 32.36 12.89 0.17
C ARG A 226 31.86 11.80 -0.80
N GLU A 227 32.69 10.79 -1.06
CA GLU A 227 32.35 9.67 -1.94
C GLU A 227 31.16 8.85 -1.42
N LYS A 228 31.11 8.55 -0.11
CA LYS A 228 29.98 7.84 0.50
C LYS A 228 28.70 8.69 0.46
N ALA A 229 28.80 10.00 0.69
CA ALA A 229 27.67 10.91 0.58
C ALA A 229 27.12 10.98 -0.85
N ILE A 230 27.98 11.04 -1.88
CA ILE A 230 27.52 11.00 -3.28
C ILE A 230 26.82 9.67 -3.59
N ASN A 231 27.39 8.56 -3.13
CA ASN A 231 26.87 7.23 -3.41
C ASN A 231 25.57 6.89 -2.65
N CYS A 232 25.11 7.73 -1.72
CA CYS A 232 23.85 7.49 -0.99
C CYS A 232 22.60 7.91 -1.77
N TYR A 233 22.76 8.72 -2.82
CA TYR A 233 21.65 9.12 -3.67
C TYR A 233 21.53 8.22 -4.88
N ARG A 234 20.31 7.72 -5.12
CA ARG A 234 19.92 7.05 -6.36
C ARG A 234 18.50 7.44 -6.69
N CYS A 235 18.28 7.98 -7.88
CA CYS A 235 16.92 8.28 -8.34
C CYS A 235 16.12 6.99 -8.51
N PHE A 236 15.06 6.81 -7.71
CA PHE A 236 14.21 5.62 -7.74
C PHE A 236 13.04 5.76 -8.72
N ALA A 237 12.73 6.99 -9.15
CA ALA A 237 11.56 7.35 -9.96
C ALA A 237 11.39 6.47 -11.22
N PHE A 238 12.50 6.07 -11.85
CA PHE A 238 12.50 5.33 -13.12
C PHE A 238 12.75 3.82 -12.95
N GLN A 239 12.78 3.32 -11.72
CA GLN A 239 12.98 1.90 -11.42
C GLN A 239 11.66 1.16 -11.16
N THR A 240 10.53 1.85 -11.31
CA THR A 240 9.19 1.35 -10.99
C THR A 240 8.26 1.45 -12.20
N SER A 241 7.05 0.89 -12.10
CA SER A 241 5.99 1.06 -13.10
C SER A 241 5.24 2.40 -13.00
N ILE A 242 5.63 3.29 -12.07
CA ILE A 242 4.95 4.56 -11.81
C ILE A 242 5.00 5.48 -13.04
N PRO A 243 6.15 5.71 -13.71
CA PRO A 243 6.22 6.47 -14.96
C PRO A 243 5.22 6.03 -16.03
N SER A 244 5.15 4.71 -16.29
CA SER A 244 4.23 4.16 -17.29
C SER A 244 2.77 4.36 -16.88
N ARG A 245 2.45 4.18 -15.60
CA ARG A 245 1.08 4.42 -15.14
C ARG A 245 0.69 5.89 -15.24
N ILE A 246 1.61 6.82 -14.94
CA ILE A 246 1.38 8.27 -15.15
C ILE A 246 1.13 8.56 -16.63
N SER A 247 1.91 7.97 -17.55
CA SER A 247 1.71 8.19 -18.99
C SER A 247 0.32 7.79 -19.49
N GLU A 248 -0.26 6.72 -18.91
CA GLU A 248 -1.60 6.23 -19.24
C GLU A 248 -2.72 7.17 -18.78
N LEU A 249 -2.41 8.08 -17.84
CA LEU A 249 -3.38 8.97 -17.19
C LEU A 249 -3.36 10.40 -17.75
N LYS A 250 -2.68 10.64 -18.88
CA LYS A 250 -2.55 11.96 -19.53
C LYS A 250 -3.86 12.74 -19.63
N GLU A 251 -4.96 12.06 -19.95
CA GLU A 251 -6.28 12.69 -20.15
C GLU A 251 -6.88 13.31 -18.87
N TYR A 252 -6.37 12.94 -17.69
CA TYR A 252 -6.82 13.44 -16.39
C TYR A 252 -5.89 14.51 -15.79
N TYR A 253 -4.85 14.92 -16.51
CA TYR A 253 -3.86 15.86 -16.01
C TYR A 253 -4.36 17.31 -16.01
N ASP A 254 -4.17 17.98 -14.88
CA ASP A 254 -4.24 19.42 -14.75
C ASP A 254 -2.87 19.96 -14.36
N GLU A 255 -2.41 21.05 -15.00
CA GLU A 255 -1.11 21.66 -14.73
C GLU A 255 -0.94 22.05 -13.26
N ILE A 256 -2.04 22.36 -12.55
CA ILE A 256 -2.03 22.72 -11.14
C ILE A 256 -1.52 21.58 -10.26
N TYR A 257 -1.66 20.31 -10.68
CA TYR A 257 -1.25 19.16 -9.87
C TYR A 257 0.26 19.13 -9.63
N ALA A 258 1.06 19.45 -10.65
CA ALA A 258 2.51 19.50 -10.52
C ALA A 258 2.93 20.66 -9.59
N ASP A 259 2.24 21.80 -9.66
CA ASP A 259 2.47 22.94 -8.76
C ASP A 259 2.16 22.57 -7.31
N GLU A 260 0.99 21.99 -7.04
CA GLU A 260 0.55 21.62 -5.70
C GLU A 260 1.49 20.60 -5.05
N VAL A 261 1.89 19.57 -5.78
CA VAL A 261 2.82 18.54 -5.29
C VAL A 261 4.14 19.18 -4.89
N TYR A 262 4.70 20.01 -5.79
CA TYR A 262 5.99 20.64 -5.56
C TYR A 262 5.93 21.63 -4.39
N GLN A 263 4.92 22.48 -4.32
CA GLN A 263 4.76 23.48 -3.26
C GLN A 263 4.54 22.86 -1.88
N SER A 264 3.89 21.69 -1.82
CA SER A 264 3.62 21.00 -0.55
C SER A 264 4.90 20.57 0.18
N TYR A 265 5.95 20.21 -0.56
CA TYR A 265 7.13 19.55 0.03
C TYR A 265 8.48 20.17 -0.31
N SER A 266 8.62 20.95 -1.38
CA SER A 266 9.92 21.48 -1.82
C SER A 266 10.69 22.26 -0.74
N GLY A 267 9.99 23.01 0.13
CA GLY A 267 10.60 23.73 1.26
C GLY A 267 11.02 22.83 2.44
N GLN A 268 10.68 21.54 2.41
CA GLN A 268 10.99 20.59 3.48
C GLN A 268 12.29 19.82 3.24
N PHE A 269 12.84 19.92 2.02
CA PHE A 269 14.07 19.26 1.59
C PHE A 269 15.22 20.28 1.54
N PRO A 270 16.37 20.00 2.16
CA PRO A 270 17.51 20.91 2.14
C PRO A 270 18.26 20.93 0.80
N ILE A 271 18.09 19.88 -0.02
CA ILE A 271 18.72 19.73 -1.33
C ILE A 271 17.65 19.84 -2.40
N VAL A 272 17.79 20.81 -3.31
CA VAL A 272 16.96 20.92 -4.51
C VAL A 272 17.59 20.06 -5.61
N VAL A 273 17.13 18.81 -5.71
CA VAL A 273 17.60 17.85 -6.72
C VAL A 273 16.92 18.10 -8.07
N CYS A 274 15.65 18.47 -8.04
CA CYS A 274 14.80 18.74 -9.21
C CYS A 274 13.98 19.99 -8.93
N ASP A 275 14.19 21.09 -9.68
CA ASP A 275 13.39 22.30 -9.52
C ASP A 275 11.98 22.16 -10.13
N ILE A 276 11.08 23.10 -9.83
CA ILE A 276 9.67 23.03 -10.25
C ILE A 276 9.50 22.99 -11.77
N ASN A 277 10.31 23.72 -12.54
CA ASN A 277 10.20 23.73 -13.99
C ASN A 277 10.68 22.39 -14.56
N THR A 278 11.76 21.86 -14.00
CA THR A 278 12.26 20.53 -14.36
C THR A 278 11.24 19.45 -14.03
N PHE A 279 10.59 19.51 -12.86
CA PHE A 279 9.54 18.57 -12.46
C PHE A 279 8.33 18.64 -13.40
N LYS A 280 7.86 19.85 -13.74
CA LYS A 280 6.77 20.04 -14.71
C LYS A 280 7.11 19.46 -16.08
N HIS A 281 8.29 19.77 -16.62
CA HIS A 281 8.71 19.22 -17.91
C HIS A 281 8.83 17.71 -17.86
N LEU A 282 9.33 17.12 -16.76
CA LEU A 282 9.37 15.68 -16.59
C LEU A 282 7.96 15.06 -16.69
N VAL A 283 6.97 15.65 -16.01
CA VAL A 283 5.58 15.17 -16.07
C VAL A 283 5.01 15.24 -17.49
N ILE A 284 5.25 16.34 -18.20
CA ILE A 284 4.82 16.47 -19.60
C ILE A 284 5.50 15.45 -20.50
N ASP A 285 6.82 15.27 -20.37
CA ASP A 285 7.56 14.29 -21.15
C ASP A 285 7.07 12.86 -20.91
N LEU A 286 6.72 12.51 -19.67
CA LEU A 286 6.15 11.21 -19.32
C LEU A 286 4.88 10.90 -20.10
N PHE A 287 4.08 11.92 -20.46
CA PHE A 287 2.87 11.75 -21.25
C PHE A 287 3.10 11.53 -22.75
N ASP A 288 4.30 11.80 -23.24
CA ASP A 288 4.64 11.66 -24.65
C ASP A 288 5.38 10.33 -24.89
N SER A 289 6.36 10.00 -24.05
CA SER A 289 7.04 8.70 -24.09
C SER A 289 7.81 8.45 -22.81
N THR A 290 7.73 7.24 -22.26
CA THR A 290 8.61 6.83 -21.15
C THR A 290 10.01 6.38 -21.60
N GLU A 291 10.24 6.27 -22.91
CA GLU A 291 11.53 5.85 -23.46
C GLU A 291 12.60 6.94 -23.24
N ASN A 292 13.79 6.54 -22.78
CA ASN A 292 14.95 7.42 -22.56
C ASN A 292 14.74 8.57 -21.56
N ILE A 293 13.59 8.68 -20.88
CA ILE A 293 13.36 9.70 -19.83
C ILE A 293 14.39 9.58 -18.71
N ASN A 294 14.76 8.36 -18.33
CA ASN A 294 15.81 8.12 -17.34
C ASN A 294 17.12 8.82 -17.77
N GLN A 295 17.57 8.58 -19.02
CA GLN A 295 18.79 9.21 -19.56
C GLN A 295 18.68 10.74 -19.60
N LYS A 296 17.50 11.29 -19.91
CA LYS A 296 17.28 12.74 -20.00
C LYS A 296 17.40 13.44 -18.64
N TYR A 297 16.91 12.82 -17.56
CA TYR A 297 16.73 13.50 -16.27
C TYR A 297 17.69 13.04 -15.17
N VAL A 298 18.03 11.75 -15.09
CA VAL A 298 18.78 11.19 -13.94
C VAL A 298 20.16 11.82 -13.81
N GLU A 299 20.89 11.97 -14.93
CA GLU A 299 22.21 12.61 -14.91
C GLU A 299 22.15 14.05 -14.33
N SER A 300 21.06 14.77 -14.63
CA SER A 300 20.86 16.13 -14.12
C SER A 300 20.60 16.14 -12.62
N PHE A 301 19.81 15.19 -12.13
CA PHE A 301 19.48 15.04 -10.71
C PHE A 301 20.71 14.63 -9.89
N GLU A 302 21.45 13.62 -10.36
CA GLU A 302 22.69 13.16 -9.73
C GLU A 302 23.75 14.26 -9.68
N ARG A 303 23.86 15.07 -10.75
CA ARG A 303 24.74 16.25 -10.78
C ARG A 303 24.31 17.29 -9.75
N ASN A 304 23.02 17.61 -9.67
CA ASN A 304 22.50 18.60 -8.72
C ASN A 304 22.77 18.16 -7.26
N PHE A 305 22.52 16.89 -6.95
CA PHE A 305 22.84 16.32 -5.65
C PHE A 305 24.35 16.35 -5.36
N THR A 306 25.18 15.95 -6.33
CA THR A 306 26.65 15.99 -6.20
C THR A 306 27.17 17.40 -5.95
N CYS A 307 26.65 18.40 -6.66
CA CYS A 307 27.01 19.80 -6.45
C CYS A 307 26.69 20.28 -5.03
N TYR A 308 25.55 19.88 -4.46
CA TYR A 308 25.22 20.17 -3.08
C TYR A 308 26.23 19.55 -2.10
N VAL A 309 26.52 18.26 -2.26
CA VAL A 309 27.51 17.55 -1.43
C VAL A 309 28.88 18.25 -1.53
N ASP A 310 29.29 18.68 -2.72
CA ASP A 310 30.56 19.39 -2.93
C ASP A 310 30.67 20.71 -2.20
N VAL A 311 29.57 21.46 -2.13
CA VAL A 311 29.51 22.72 -1.38
C VAL A 311 29.56 22.44 0.11
N HIS A 312 28.78 21.47 0.59
CA HIS A 312 28.74 21.06 1.99
C HIS A 312 30.12 20.66 2.51
N PHE A 313 30.86 19.79 1.80
CA PHE A 313 32.19 19.34 2.21
C PHE A 313 33.29 20.40 2.06
N ARG A 314 33.13 21.38 1.15
CA ARG A 314 34.06 22.52 1.06
C ARG A 314 33.96 23.41 2.30
N GLN A 315 32.73 23.76 2.70
CA GLN A 315 32.47 24.58 3.89
C GLN A 315 32.99 23.91 5.17
N HIS A 316 32.78 22.60 5.33
CA HIS A 316 33.29 21.86 6.50
C HIS A 316 34.83 21.83 6.59
N LYS A 317 35.55 21.84 5.46
CA LYS A 317 37.02 21.91 5.47
C LYS A 317 37.53 23.30 5.90
N GLU A 318 36.83 24.36 5.53
CA GLU A 318 37.17 25.74 5.89
C GLU A 318 36.87 26.03 7.38
N ASP A 319 35.80 25.46 7.94
CA ASP A 319 35.47 25.56 9.37
C ASP A 319 36.47 24.79 10.25
N VAL A 320 36.98 23.64 9.80
CA VAL A 320 38.02 22.90 10.52
C VAL A 320 39.38 23.60 10.43
N SER A 321 39.73 24.25 9.31
CA SER A 321 41.00 24.98 9.20
C SER A 321 41.01 26.30 9.97
N SER A 322 39.89 27.02 10.02
CA SER A 322 39.75 28.27 10.81
C SER A 322 39.80 28.04 12.33
N HIS A 323 39.46 26.84 12.81
CA HIS A 323 39.68 26.44 14.20
C HIS A 323 41.10 25.96 14.52
N VAL A 324 41.90 25.56 13.53
CA VAL A 324 43.31 25.17 13.72
C VAL A 324 44.25 26.39 13.71
N ASP A 325 43.87 27.48 13.06
CA ASP A 325 44.67 28.72 12.98
C ASP A 325 44.47 29.71 14.16
N SER A 326 43.63 29.38 15.16
CA SER A 326 43.41 30.23 16.35
C SER A 326 44.17 29.79 17.61
N ASN A 327 45.23 28.98 17.48
CA ASN A 327 46.14 28.67 18.59
C ASN A 327 47.14 29.81 18.89
N GLN A 328 46.66 31.05 18.94
CA GLN A 328 47.25 32.09 19.77
C GLN A 328 46.40 32.25 21.04
N LYS A 329 47.02 31.91 22.18
CA LYS A 329 46.46 32.06 23.53
C LYS A 329 45.59 33.31 23.68
N PRO A 330 44.31 33.20 24.06
CA PRO A 330 43.59 34.35 24.59
C PRO A 330 44.11 34.64 26.00
N LYS A 331 44.77 35.79 26.17
CA LYS A 331 44.82 36.47 27.47
C LYS A 331 43.38 36.80 27.85
N GLY A 332 43.04 36.52 29.11
CA GLY A 332 41.66 36.53 29.58
C GLY A 332 40.92 37.86 29.40
N CYS A 333 39.63 37.76 29.11
CA CYS A 333 38.58 38.56 29.73
C CYS A 333 37.23 37.89 29.41
N LEU A 334 36.60 37.30 30.43
CA LEU A 334 35.21 36.87 30.35
C LEU A 334 34.34 38.12 30.28
N SER A 335 33.59 38.33 29.19
CA SER A 335 32.50 39.31 29.17
C SER A 335 31.15 38.59 29.25
N ASN A 336 30.48 38.78 30.38
CA ASN A 336 29.19 38.22 30.79
C ASN A 336 27.98 38.71 29.94
N ILE A 337 28.18 39.11 28.68
CA ILE A 337 27.13 39.72 27.85
C ILE A 337 26.45 38.69 26.93
N ALA A 338 27.16 37.64 26.49
CA ALA A 338 26.60 36.62 25.59
C ALA A 338 25.60 35.65 26.27
N ILE A 339 25.77 35.40 27.57
CA ILE A 339 24.88 34.50 28.34
C ILE A 339 23.53 35.18 28.65
N ILE A 340 23.51 36.52 28.75
CA ILE A 340 22.27 37.28 29.02
C ILE A 340 21.37 37.35 27.77
N CYS A 341 21.94 37.44 26.57
CA CYS A 341 21.15 37.45 25.33
C CYS A 341 20.49 36.10 25.01
N PHE A 342 21.10 34.98 25.40
CA PHE A 342 20.54 33.65 25.16
C PHE A 342 19.39 33.31 26.12
N LEU A 343 19.42 33.82 27.36
CA LEU A 343 18.35 33.61 28.34
C LEU A 343 17.11 34.49 28.09
N ILE A 344 17.27 35.69 27.51
CA ILE A 344 16.13 36.56 27.17
C ILE A 344 15.34 36.00 25.98
N TYR A 345 16.00 35.37 25.00
CA TYR A 345 15.33 34.78 23.84
C TYR A 345 14.50 33.53 24.20
N ILE A 346 14.96 32.73 25.16
CA ILE A 346 14.23 31.55 25.64
C ILE A 346 12.99 31.95 26.46
N LEU A 347 13.03 33.09 27.18
CA LEU A 347 11.88 33.58 27.93
C LEU A 347 10.80 34.23 27.05
N SER A 348 11.11 34.66 25.81
CA SER A 348 10.12 35.20 24.87
C SER A 348 9.35 34.16 24.05
N ILE A 349 9.65 32.87 24.22
CA ILE A 349 8.98 31.76 23.50
C ILE A 349 7.98 31.02 24.39
N ILE A 350 7.89 31.35 25.69
CA ILE A 350 7.01 30.69 26.67
C ILE A 350 5.99 31.68 27.28
N GLN A 351 5.43 32.59 26.49
CA GLN A 351 4.23 33.36 26.88
C GLN A 351 3.14 33.28 25.83
#